data_AF-A0A8R2JMA3-F1
#
_entry.id   AF-A0A8R2JMA3-F1
#
_cell.length_a   1.000
_cell.length_b   1.000
_cell.length_c   1.000
_cell.angle_alpha   90.00
_cell.angle_beta   90.00
_cell.angle_gamma   90.00
#
_symmetry.space_group_name_H-M   'P 1'
#
loop_
_entity.id
_entity.type
_entity.pdbx_description
1 polymer ?
#
loop_
_entity_poly.entity_id
_entity_poly.type
_entity_poly.pdbx_seq_one_letter_code
_entity_poly.pdbx_strand_id
1 'polypeptide(L)'
;MRERFVDSIETPFYDKRLLIPSATLHTSYNLCGKTSAKGLWYDFRSEGKMCLIIFFQTYNLNAQIGESSACATALLCGVKANFETVGLDGNGKFENCYSSFGSRVDSLAYWAQKEGKSTGLVTNTRITHATPSALYAHSPSRYWEDDGKVPIPSRKSCKDIARQLVEDDPGRYINVSYY
;
A
#
# COMPACT_ATOMS: atom_id res chain seq x y z
N MET A 1 -14.61 6.76 31.09
CA MET A 1 -13.71 5.70 31.59
C MET A 1 -13.27 4.91 30.37
N ARG A 2 -12.15 5.14 29.68
CA ARG A 2 -10.74 5.45 30.04
C ARG A 2 -10.21 6.50 29.05
N GLU A 3 -9.77 7.67 29.46
CA GLU A 3 -8.43 8.02 29.98
C GLU A 3 -7.23 7.63 29.11
N ARG A 4 -6.53 8.70 28.73
CA ARG A 4 -5.26 8.92 28.03
C ARG A 4 -4.22 7.82 28.21
N PHE A 5 -3.74 7.31 27.09
CA PHE A 5 -2.42 6.70 26.92
C PHE A 5 -1.64 7.55 25.92
N VAL A 6 -1.45 8.82 26.28
CA VAL A 6 -0.60 9.76 25.53
C VAL A 6 0.25 10.39 26.61
N ASP A 7 1.35 9.73 26.98
CA ASP A 7 2.53 10.35 27.59
C ASP A 7 3.62 9.27 27.75
N SER A 8 4.85 9.62 27.35
CA SER A 8 6.13 8.93 27.59
C SER A 8 6.55 7.73 26.71
N ILE A 9 6.66 7.93 25.40
CA ILE A 9 7.75 7.32 24.62
C ILE A 9 8.40 8.42 23.79
N GLU A 10 9.63 8.83 24.14
CA GLU A 10 10.49 9.61 23.24
C GLU A 10 10.85 8.73 22.04
N THR A 11 9.97 8.66 21.04
CA THR A 11 10.33 8.11 19.74
C THR A 11 11.09 9.20 18.97
N PRO A 12 12.29 8.94 18.43
CA PRO A 12 12.89 9.87 17.47
C PRO A 12 11.89 10.05 16.32
N PHE A 13 11.41 11.28 16.14
CA PHE A 13 10.44 11.58 15.10
C PHE A 13 11.16 11.47 13.75
N TYR A 14 10.99 10.34 13.06
CA TYR A 14 11.61 10.13 11.76
C TYR A 14 11.08 11.15 10.74
N ASP A 15 11.95 12.06 10.30
CA ASP A 15 11.65 13.11 9.32
C ASP A 15 11.36 12.55 7.92
N LYS A 16 12.03 11.43 7.56
CA LYS A 16 11.89 10.75 6.26
C LYS A 16 11.64 9.26 6.47
N ARG A 17 10.78 8.67 5.63
CA ARG A 17 10.49 7.22 5.59
C ARG A 17 10.57 6.71 4.15
N LEU A 18 11.26 5.60 3.94
CA LEU A 18 11.35 4.89 2.67
C LEU A 18 10.90 3.44 2.89
N LEU A 19 9.93 2.99 2.10
CA LEU A 19 9.42 1.63 2.12
C LEU A 19 9.60 1.01 0.72
N ILE A 20 10.21 -0.18 0.67
CA ILE A 20 10.52 -0.88 -0.59
C ILE A 20 9.80 -2.23 -0.59
N PRO A 21 8.53 -2.28 -1.04
CA PRO A 21 7.80 -3.54 -1.18
C PRO A 21 8.20 -4.25 -2.49
N SER A 22 8.19 -5.59 -2.46
CA SER A 22 8.29 -6.41 -3.67
C SER A 22 7.11 -7.36 -3.74
N ALA A 23 6.51 -7.49 -4.93
CA ALA A 23 5.29 -8.25 -5.15
C ALA A 23 5.46 -9.77 -4.95
N THR A 24 6.70 -10.30 -5.00
CA THR A 24 6.95 -11.76 -5.10
C THR A 24 8.10 -12.28 -4.24
N LEU A 25 8.65 -11.49 -3.30
CA LEU A 25 9.70 -11.99 -2.40
C LEU A 25 9.12 -12.98 -1.38
N HIS A 26 9.17 -14.27 -1.72
CA HIS A 26 9.02 -15.36 -0.76
C HIS A 26 10.37 -15.68 -0.11
N THR A 27 10.37 -16.16 1.13
CA THR A 27 11.59 -16.57 1.87
C THR A 27 12.41 -17.60 1.09
N SER A 28 11.77 -18.41 0.26
CA SER A 28 12.37 -19.45 -0.58
C SER A 28 12.97 -18.97 -1.91
N TYR A 29 12.56 -17.81 -2.44
CA TYR A 29 13.10 -17.27 -3.70
C TYR A 29 14.34 -16.36 -3.51
N ASN A 30 14.76 -16.13 -2.27
CA ASN A 30 16.04 -15.50 -1.94
C ASN A 30 17.09 -16.53 -1.51
N LEU A 31 17.32 -17.52 -2.37
CA LEU A 31 18.61 -18.20 -2.42
C LEU A 31 19.35 -17.70 -3.65
N CYS A 32 20.09 -16.61 -3.43
CA CYS A 32 21.41 -16.37 -3.99
C CYS A 32 21.54 -16.72 -5.49
N GLY A 33 21.32 -15.73 -6.36
CA GLY A 33 22.09 -15.64 -7.59
C GLY A 33 23.57 -15.49 -7.23
N LYS A 34 24.22 -16.65 -7.02
CA LYS A 34 25.64 -16.94 -6.75
C LYS A 34 26.53 -15.73 -6.37
N THR A 35 26.70 -15.52 -5.06
CA THR A 35 27.92 -15.89 -4.31
C THR A 35 27.65 -15.68 -2.83
N SER A 36 27.72 -16.76 -2.03
CA SER A 36 27.79 -16.78 -0.56
C SER A 36 26.74 -15.94 0.21
N ALA A 37 25.86 -16.65 0.92
CA ALA A 37 24.84 -16.12 1.85
C ALA A 37 25.16 -14.74 2.45
N LYS A 38 24.66 -13.69 1.80
CA LYS A 38 24.50 -12.34 2.33
C LYS A 38 23.21 -11.79 1.75
N GLY A 39 22.20 -11.63 2.60
CA GLY A 39 21.12 -10.69 2.33
C GLY A 39 21.73 -9.31 2.25
N LEU A 40 21.95 -8.82 1.04
CA LEU A 40 22.45 -7.49 0.74
C LEU A 40 21.51 -6.90 -0.31
N TRP A 41 20.73 -5.91 0.11
CA TRP A 41 20.52 -4.75 -0.74
C TRP A 41 21.29 -3.58 -0.13
N TYR A 42 21.92 -2.83 -1.03
CA TYR A 42 23.08 -1.99 -0.81
C TYR A 42 22.81 -0.76 0.07
N ASP A 43 23.76 -0.47 0.94
CA ASP A 43 23.93 0.81 1.64
C ASP A 43 24.77 1.73 0.76
N PHE A 44 24.20 2.86 0.30
CA PHE A 44 25.00 3.99 -0.18
C PHE A 44 25.47 4.77 1.06
N ARG A 45 26.46 4.18 1.76
CA ARG A 45 27.21 4.72 2.91
C ARG A 45 26.39 5.56 3.91
N SER A 46 26.12 5.01 5.09
CA SER A 46 26.96 5.31 6.26
C SER A 46 26.46 4.60 7.53
N GLU A 47 27.32 3.71 8.04
CA GLU A 47 27.63 3.50 9.46
C GLU A 47 26.47 3.26 10.45
N GLY A 48 26.21 1.97 10.72
CA GLY A 48 25.94 1.54 12.09
C GLY A 48 24.51 1.16 12.48
N LYS A 49 24.20 -0.14 12.35
CA LYS A 49 23.37 -0.97 13.25
C LYS A 49 21.88 -0.63 13.43
N MET A 50 21.00 -1.43 12.82
CA MET A 50 20.31 -2.58 13.46
C MET A 50 19.50 -3.33 12.39
N CYS A 51 19.75 -4.64 12.20
CA CYS A 51 18.96 -5.48 11.30
C CYS A 51 17.90 -6.21 12.13
N LEU A 52 16.68 -5.66 12.16
CA LEU A 52 15.53 -6.29 12.81
C LEU A 52 14.83 -7.19 11.80
N ILE A 53 14.79 -8.50 12.06
CA ILE A 53 14.08 -9.47 11.22
C ILE A 53 12.74 -9.78 11.86
N ILE A 54 11.65 -9.55 11.12
CA ILE A 54 10.27 -9.82 11.54
C ILE A 54 9.60 -10.65 10.44
N PHE A 55 8.83 -11.64 10.85
CA PHE A 55 7.96 -12.40 9.96
C PHE A 55 6.55 -11.83 10.00
N PHE A 56 5.92 -11.71 8.82
CA PHE A 56 4.56 -11.21 8.67
C PHE A 56 3.64 -12.32 8.14
N GLN A 57 2.42 -12.39 8.66
CA GLN A 57 1.39 -13.29 8.16
C GLN A 57 0.59 -12.61 7.05
N THR A 58 0.71 -13.11 5.82
CA THR A 58 0.22 -12.47 4.59
C THR A 58 -1.21 -12.85 4.18
N TYR A 59 -1.91 -13.68 4.97
CA TYR A 59 -3.29 -14.05 4.63
C TYR A 59 -4.23 -12.83 4.60
N ASN A 60 -5.15 -12.84 3.65
CA ASN A 60 -6.23 -11.87 3.49
C ASN A 60 -7.40 -12.25 4.41
N LEU A 61 -8.36 -11.34 4.59
CA LEU A 61 -9.54 -11.62 5.43
C LEU A 61 -10.38 -12.82 4.94
N ASN A 62 -10.43 -13.03 3.63
CA ASN A 62 -11.24 -14.07 2.97
C ASN A 62 -10.42 -15.06 2.15
N ALA A 63 -9.08 -15.02 2.21
CA ALA A 63 -8.21 -15.94 1.46
C ALA A 63 -6.91 -16.23 2.23
N GLN A 64 -6.48 -17.49 2.23
CA GLN A 64 -5.24 -17.90 2.90
C GLN A 64 -3.99 -17.49 2.10
N ILE A 65 -4.10 -17.45 0.78
CA ILE A 65 -3.02 -17.03 -0.11
C ILE A 65 -3.05 -15.51 -0.22
N GLY A 66 -1.93 -14.90 0.16
CA GLY A 66 -1.74 -13.45 0.11
C GLY A 66 -1.81 -12.92 -1.32
N GLU A 67 -2.67 -11.93 -1.54
CA GLU A 67 -2.81 -11.24 -2.82
C GLU A 67 -2.15 -9.85 -2.75
N SER A 68 -1.56 -9.39 -3.86
CA SER A 68 -0.75 -8.16 -3.91
C SER A 68 -1.49 -6.89 -3.45
N SER A 69 -2.74 -6.64 -3.88
CA SER A 69 -3.50 -5.45 -3.48
C SER A 69 -3.90 -5.46 -2.01
N ALA A 70 -4.33 -6.60 -1.49
CA ALA A 70 -4.70 -6.70 -0.09
C ALA A 70 -3.48 -6.67 0.85
N CYS A 71 -2.38 -7.31 0.46
CA CYS A 71 -1.11 -7.21 1.19
C CYS A 71 -0.57 -5.77 1.17
N ALA A 72 -0.68 -5.07 0.04
CA ALA A 72 -0.29 -3.68 -0.06
C ALA A 72 -1.18 -2.79 0.83
N THR A 73 -2.49 -3.04 0.89
CA THR A 73 -3.40 -2.33 1.80
C THR A 73 -3.03 -2.59 3.27
N ALA A 74 -2.69 -3.83 3.63
CA ALA A 74 -2.22 -4.14 4.99
C ALA A 74 -0.90 -3.44 5.32
N LEU A 75 0.03 -3.37 4.38
CA LEU A 75 1.34 -2.77 4.58
C LEU A 75 1.29 -1.23 4.61
N LEU A 76 0.44 -0.63 3.78
CA LEU A 76 0.42 0.82 3.52
C LEU A 76 -0.68 1.56 4.28
N CYS A 77 -1.81 0.90 4.54
CA CYS A 77 -2.94 1.46 5.29
C CYS A 77 -3.05 0.86 6.71
N GLY A 78 -2.30 -0.21 7.02
CA GLY A 78 -2.27 -0.81 8.36
C GLY A 78 -3.48 -1.70 8.69
N VAL A 79 -4.33 -2.01 7.71
CA VAL A 79 -5.55 -2.81 7.88
C VAL A 79 -5.60 -3.96 6.87
N LYS A 80 -6.00 -5.14 7.33
CA LYS A 80 -6.21 -6.28 6.42
C LYS A 80 -7.43 -6.02 5.54
N ALA A 81 -7.30 -6.39 4.27
CA ALA A 81 -8.33 -6.21 3.27
C ALA A 81 -8.81 -7.56 2.72
N ASN A 82 -9.92 -7.51 1.97
CA ASN A 82 -10.41 -8.65 1.21
C ASN A 82 -9.59 -8.85 -0.08
N PHE A 83 -9.58 -10.07 -0.58
CA PHE A 83 -8.95 -10.47 -1.84
C PHE A 83 -9.32 -9.54 -3.00
N GLU A 84 -8.31 -9.09 -3.75
CA GLU A 84 -8.43 -8.22 -4.94
C GLU A 84 -9.04 -6.82 -4.71
N THR A 85 -9.19 -6.39 -3.45
CA THR A 85 -9.59 -5.02 -3.10
C THR A 85 -8.37 -4.15 -2.80
N VAL A 86 -8.45 -2.86 -3.13
CA VAL A 86 -7.36 -1.87 -2.97
C VAL A 86 -7.82 -0.77 -2.03
N GLY A 87 -7.09 -0.55 -0.93
CA GLY A 87 -7.34 0.59 -0.04
C GLY A 87 -8.71 0.53 0.66
N LEU A 88 -9.26 -0.68 0.85
CA LEU A 88 -10.52 -0.91 1.56
C LEU A 88 -10.34 -1.81 2.78
N ASP A 89 -11.18 -1.66 3.80
CA ASP A 89 -11.30 -2.59 4.92
C ASP A 89 -12.09 -3.86 4.55
N GLY A 90 -12.34 -4.72 5.54
CA GLY A 90 -13.10 -5.97 5.36
C GLY A 90 -14.57 -5.83 4.94
N ASN A 91 -15.15 -4.63 5.01
CA ASN A 91 -16.50 -4.37 4.53
C ASN A 91 -16.54 -4.15 3.00
N GLY A 92 -15.41 -3.75 2.41
CA GLY A 92 -15.25 -3.59 0.96
C GLY A 92 -15.31 -4.95 0.27
N LYS A 93 -16.28 -5.15 -0.61
CA LYS A 93 -16.49 -6.42 -1.33
C LYS A 93 -15.95 -6.32 -2.74
N PHE A 94 -15.31 -7.41 -3.19
CA PHE A 94 -14.76 -7.51 -4.53
C PHE A 94 -15.84 -7.22 -5.60
N GLU A 95 -15.49 -6.40 -6.58
CA GLU A 95 -16.35 -5.91 -7.68
C GLU A 95 -17.63 -5.16 -7.28
N ASN A 96 -17.85 -4.89 -5.99
CA ASN A 96 -19.00 -4.13 -5.53
C ASN A 96 -18.63 -2.66 -5.31
N CYS A 97 -18.91 -1.83 -6.32
CA CYS A 97 -18.70 -0.39 -6.29
C CYS A 97 -19.27 0.28 -5.02
N TYR A 98 -20.53 0.00 -4.67
CA TYR A 98 -21.19 0.68 -3.57
C TYR A 98 -20.60 0.35 -2.20
N SER A 99 -20.05 -0.85 -2.04
CA SER A 99 -19.38 -1.23 -0.79
C SER A 99 -18.13 -0.38 -0.52
N SER A 100 -17.47 0.12 -1.57
CA SER A 100 -16.21 0.87 -1.47
C SER A 100 -16.34 2.24 -0.79
N PHE A 101 -17.52 2.85 -0.80
CA PHE A 101 -17.69 4.21 -0.24
C PHE A 101 -17.64 4.23 1.29
N GLY A 102 -18.11 3.17 1.95
CA GLY A 102 -18.11 3.07 3.41
C GLY A 102 -16.89 2.37 4.01
N SER A 103 -16.03 1.79 3.16
CA SER A 103 -14.93 0.92 3.58
C SER A 103 -13.55 1.50 3.28
N ARG A 104 -13.44 2.79 2.93
CA ARG A 104 -12.15 3.42 2.56
C ARG A 104 -11.24 3.53 3.78
N VAL A 105 -9.95 3.26 3.57
CA VAL A 105 -8.94 3.32 4.64
C VAL A 105 -7.79 4.22 4.25
N ASP A 106 -7.48 5.18 5.12
CA ASP A 106 -6.41 6.14 4.90
C ASP A 106 -5.04 5.47 4.79
N SER A 107 -4.29 5.81 3.75
CA SER A 107 -2.94 5.28 3.51
C SER A 107 -1.88 6.09 4.26
N LEU A 108 -0.69 5.52 4.41
CA LEU A 108 0.48 6.21 4.95
C LEU A 108 0.81 7.51 4.18
N ALA A 109 0.57 7.54 2.86
CA ALA A 109 0.78 8.74 2.06
C ALA A 109 -0.21 9.85 2.46
N TYR A 110 -1.47 9.50 2.70
CA TYR A 110 -2.46 10.47 3.20
C TYR A 110 -2.07 11.04 4.56
N TRP A 111 -1.65 10.18 5.50
CA TRP A 111 -1.16 10.65 6.81
C TRP A 111 0.07 11.56 6.68
N ALA A 112 1.03 11.21 5.82
CA ALA A 112 2.21 12.04 5.57
C ALA A 112 1.85 13.41 4.97
N GLN A 113 0.95 13.45 3.99
CA GLN A 113 0.48 14.70 3.39
C GLN A 113 -0.30 15.56 4.40
N LYS A 114 -1.10 14.93 5.26
CA LYS A 114 -1.82 15.62 6.35
C LYS A 114 -0.87 16.28 7.36
N GLU A 115 0.33 15.72 7.54
CA GLU A 115 1.42 16.32 8.32
C GLU A 115 2.26 17.34 7.53
N GLY A 116 1.90 17.64 6.27
CA GLY A 116 2.64 18.58 5.42
C GLY A 116 3.94 18.01 4.83
N LYS A 117 4.12 16.69 4.84
CA LYS A 117 5.29 16.03 4.26
C LYS A 117 5.09 15.76 2.77
N SER A 118 6.17 15.86 2.01
CA SER A 118 6.20 15.45 0.61
C SER A 118 6.09 13.93 0.49
N THR A 119 5.39 13.48 -0.55
CA THR A 119 5.16 12.05 -0.80
C THR A 119 5.56 11.69 -2.22
N GLY A 120 6.01 10.45 -2.40
CA GLY A 120 6.49 9.96 -3.68
C GLY A 120 6.25 8.46 -3.82
N LEU A 121 6.06 8.03 -5.06
CA LEU A 121 5.84 6.65 -5.45
C LEU A 121 6.75 6.32 -6.64
N VAL A 122 7.52 5.24 -6.50
CA VAL A 122 8.37 4.71 -7.56
C VAL A 122 8.08 3.22 -7.68
N THR A 123 7.83 2.75 -8.90
CA THR A 123 7.57 1.34 -9.17
C THR A 123 8.21 0.94 -10.50
N ASN A 124 8.36 -0.36 -10.73
CA ASN A 124 8.70 -0.94 -12.03
C ASN A 124 7.46 -1.54 -12.73
N THR A 125 6.29 -1.41 -12.12
CA THR A 125 5.00 -1.84 -12.66
C THR A 125 4.20 -0.61 -13.12
N ARG A 126 3.02 -0.80 -13.69
CA ARG A 126 2.11 0.33 -13.96
C ARG A 126 1.81 1.04 -12.64
N ILE A 127 1.74 2.38 -12.66
CA ILE A 127 1.42 3.15 -11.46
C ILE A 127 0.02 2.85 -10.90
N THR A 128 -0.88 2.36 -11.76
CA THR A 128 -2.23 1.87 -11.47
C THR A 128 -2.28 0.43 -10.98
N HIS A 129 -1.14 -0.28 -10.97
CA HIS A 129 -1.07 -1.65 -10.51
C HIS A 129 -1.43 -1.77 -9.02
N ALA A 130 -1.79 -2.97 -8.57
CA ALA A 130 -2.27 -3.26 -7.21
C ALA A 130 -1.41 -2.70 -6.07
N THR A 131 -0.09 -2.89 -6.15
CA THR A 131 0.84 -2.48 -5.09
C THR A 131 0.98 -0.95 -4.98
N PRO A 132 1.29 -0.22 -6.07
CA PRO A 132 1.34 1.25 -6.01
C PRO A 132 -0.02 1.90 -5.74
N SER A 133 -1.11 1.34 -6.28
CA SER A 133 -2.45 1.92 -6.12
C SER A 133 -2.95 1.94 -4.68
N ALA A 134 -2.54 0.99 -3.82
CA ALA A 134 -2.90 1.01 -2.41
C ALA A 134 -2.37 2.23 -1.63
N LEU A 135 -1.42 3.00 -2.17
CA LEU A 135 -1.01 4.27 -1.57
C LEU A 135 -2.04 5.39 -1.74
N TYR A 136 -2.90 5.35 -2.75
CA TYR A 136 -3.74 6.50 -3.10
C TYR A 136 -5.17 6.16 -3.51
N ALA A 137 -5.44 4.93 -3.95
CA ALA A 137 -6.73 4.54 -4.49
C ALA A 137 -7.53 3.70 -3.49
N HIS A 138 -8.84 3.84 -3.61
CA HIS A 138 -9.86 3.05 -2.93
C HIS A 138 -10.74 2.42 -4.00
N SER A 139 -10.53 1.13 -4.29
CA SER A 139 -11.24 0.42 -5.34
C SER A 139 -11.69 -0.97 -4.87
N PRO A 140 -12.94 -1.39 -5.18
CA PRO A 140 -13.40 -2.74 -4.91
C PRO A 140 -12.76 -3.79 -5.82
N SER A 141 -11.98 -3.37 -6.83
CA SER A 141 -11.24 -4.29 -7.70
C SER A 141 -9.91 -3.67 -8.12
N ARG A 142 -8.82 -4.39 -7.91
CA ARG A 142 -7.48 -4.05 -8.40
C ARG A 142 -7.39 -3.95 -9.93
N TYR A 143 -8.34 -4.52 -10.65
CA TYR A 143 -8.35 -4.56 -12.11
C TYR A 143 -8.94 -3.30 -12.72
N TRP A 144 -9.62 -2.46 -11.93
CA TRP A 144 -10.23 -1.20 -12.38
C TRP A 144 -9.17 -0.11 -12.56
N GLU A 145 -8.09 -0.44 -13.27
CA GLU A 145 -6.95 0.44 -13.52
C GLU A 145 -7.34 1.67 -14.35
N ASP A 146 -8.23 1.47 -15.33
CA ASP A 146 -8.78 2.48 -16.24
C ASP A 146 -10.32 2.36 -16.35
N ASP A 147 -10.95 3.35 -16.97
CA ASP A 147 -12.40 3.43 -17.17
C ASP A 147 -12.95 2.25 -18.01
N GLY A 148 -12.17 1.77 -18.98
CA GLY A 148 -12.47 0.60 -19.79
C GLY A 148 -12.60 -0.69 -18.96
N LYS A 149 -11.81 -0.82 -17.89
CA LYS A 149 -11.85 -1.97 -16.97
C LYS A 149 -12.95 -1.90 -15.93
N VAL A 150 -13.50 -0.72 -15.65
CA VAL A 150 -14.66 -0.58 -14.76
C VAL A 150 -15.91 -1.09 -15.50
N PRO A 151 -16.76 -1.93 -14.87
CA PRO A 151 -18.02 -2.36 -15.46
C PRO A 151 -18.94 -1.18 -15.78
N ILE A 152 -19.61 -1.20 -16.94
CA ILE A 152 -20.55 -0.16 -17.40
C ILE A 152 -21.51 0.35 -16.30
N PRO A 153 -22.20 -0.50 -15.51
CA PRO A 153 -23.11 0.00 -14.47
C PRO A 153 -22.40 0.76 -13.35
N SER A 154 -21.11 0.47 -13.10
CA SER A 154 -20.32 1.06 -12.03
C SER A 154 -19.55 2.31 -12.46
N ARG A 155 -19.28 2.52 -13.76
CA ARG A 155 -18.49 3.64 -14.30
C ARG A 155 -18.98 5.03 -13.90
N LYS A 156 -20.29 5.18 -13.68
CA LYS A 156 -20.89 6.47 -13.28
C LYS A 156 -20.63 6.79 -11.81
N SER A 157 -20.54 5.76 -10.96
CA SER A 157 -20.47 5.90 -9.51
C SER A 157 -19.05 5.74 -8.99
N CYS A 158 -18.32 4.73 -9.47
CA CYS A 158 -16.95 4.46 -9.08
C CYS A 158 -15.96 4.99 -10.11
N LYS A 159 -14.95 5.71 -9.60
CA LYS A 159 -13.79 6.13 -10.38
C LYS A 159 -12.81 4.97 -10.51
N ASP A 160 -12.21 4.84 -11.69
CA ASP A 160 -11.05 3.99 -11.91
C ASP A 160 -9.82 4.50 -11.14
N ILE A 161 -8.82 3.63 -10.99
CA ILE A 161 -7.60 3.90 -10.22
C ILE A 161 -6.82 5.08 -10.83
N ALA A 162 -6.73 5.17 -12.17
CA ALA A 162 -6.01 6.26 -12.82
C ALA A 162 -6.65 7.63 -12.51
N ARG A 163 -7.98 7.73 -12.53
CA ARG A 163 -8.68 8.96 -12.13
C ARG A 163 -8.47 9.30 -10.67
N GLN A 164 -8.47 8.32 -9.77
CA GLN A 164 -8.19 8.56 -8.34
C GLN A 164 -6.77 9.11 -8.12
N LEU A 165 -5.78 8.68 -8.91
CA LEU A 165 -4.42 9.22 -8.84
C LEU A 165 -4.36 10.72 -9.15
N VAL A 166 -5.16 11.20 -10.10
CA VAL A 166 -5.06 12.59 -10.59
C VAL A 166 -6.07 13.52 -9.91
N GLU A 167 -7.24 13.00 -9.56
CA GLU A 167 -8.36 13.80 -9.08
C GLU A 167 -8.51 13.80 -7.55
N ASP A 168 -8.20 12.68 -6.89
CA ASP A 168 -8.51 12.46 -5.48
C ASP A 168 -7.26 12.54 -4.58
N ASP A 169 -7.50 12.79 -3.30
CA ASP A 169 -6.47 12.77 -2.26
C ASP A 169 -6.28 11.34 -1.75
N PRO A 170 -5.04 10.88 -1.49
CA PRO A 170 -3.77 11.61 -1.55
C PRO A 170 -3.10 11.66 -2.95
N GLY A 171 -3.68 11.02 -3.96
CA GLY A 171 -3.05 10.84 -5.28
C GLY A 171 -2.60 12.15 -5.93
N ARG A 172 -3.48 13.14 -5.97
CA ARG A 172 -3.24 14.44 -6.63
C ARG A 172 -2.04 15.21 -6.07
N TYR A 173 -1.70 14.99 -4.81
CA TYR A 173 -0.60 15.68 -4.11
C TYR A 173 0.68 14.86 -4.00
N ILE A 174 0.76 13.72 -4.68
CA ILE A 174 2.02 12.98 -4.81
C ILE A 174 3.00 13.81 -5.64
N ASN A 175 4.13 14.18 -5.04
CA ASN A 175 5.12 15.07 -5.68
C ASN A 175 5.94 14.35 -6.75
N VAL A 176 6.17 13.05 -6.58
CA VAL A 176 7.04 12.25 -7.44
C VAL A 176 6.34 10.94 -7.78
N SER A 177 6.13 10.70 -9.07
CA SER A 177 5.54 9.47 -9.59
C SER A 177 6.39 8.96 -10.76
N TYR A 178 7.14 7.87 -10.56
CA TYR A 178 7.97 7.25 -11.60
C TYR A 178 7.63 5.77 -11.79
N TYR A 179 7.60 5.35 -13.06
CA TYR A 179 7.41 3.96 -13.50
C TYR A 179 8.55 3.52 -14.43
#